data_AF-A0A1V4IER8-F1
#
_entry.id   AF-A0A1V4IER8-F1
#
_cell.length_a   1.000
_cell.length_b   1.000
_cell.length_c   1.000
_cell.angle_alpha   90.00
_cell.angle_beta   90.00
_cell.angle_gamma   90.00
#
_symmetry.space_group_name_H-M   'P 1'
#
loop_
_entity.id
_entity.type
_entity.pdbx_description
1 polymer ?
#
loop_
_entity_poly.entity_id
_entity_poly.type
_entity_poly.pdbx_seq_one_letter_code
_entity_poly.pdbx_strand_id
1 'polypeptide(L)'
;MIFIGNFIKNNDTEWEVGYIHNMPFDPVNGLGKTEEELNQSGAIVESVPTAMVQEGKIAVLVYNPQTKELSYKYIDTEKTKEQLQAEEIESLKTQMLAMQDAVNAALGL
;
A
#
# COMPACT_ATOMS: atom_id res chain seq x y z
N MET A 1 2.34 -22.82 -1.08
CA MET A 1 0.98 -22.61 -0.52
C MET A 1 1.03 -21.61 0.63
N ILE A 2 0.23 -20.56 0.53
CA ILE A 2 0.06 -19.47 1.48
C ILE A 2 -1.44 -19.36 1.74
N PHE A 3 -1.84 -19.20 2.98
CA PHE A 3 -3.23 -18.89 3.32
C PHE A 3 -3.43 -17.39 3.45
N ILE A 4 -4.46 -16.86 2.80
CA ILE A 4 -4.91 -15.48 2.94
C ILE A 4 -6.33 -15.45 3.50
N GLY A 5 -6.63 -14.50 4.38
CA GLY A 5 -7.94 -14.41 5.00
C GLY A 5 -8.19 -13.07 5.67
N ASN A 6 -9.21 -13.05 6.54
CA ASN A 6 -9.70 -11.82 7.19
C ASN A 6 -10.01 -10.72 6.16
N PHE A 7 -10.81 -11.07 5.16
CA PHE A 7 -11.09 -10.21 4.01
C PHE A 7 -11.98 -9.02 4.39
N ILE A 8 -11.58 -7.81 3.97
CA ILE A 8 -12.46 -6.64 3.92
C ILE A 8 -13.05 -6.55 2.52
N LYS A 9 -14.36 -6.76 2.39
CA LYS A 9 -15.04 -6.86 1.09
C LYS A 9 -15.49 -5.48 0.62
N ASN A 10 -14.65 -4.80 -0.17
CA ASN A 10 -14.98 -3.48 -0.70
C ASN A 10 -16.01 -3.56 -1.84
N ASN A 11 -15.90 -4.57 -2.71
CA ASN A 11 -16.86 -4.89 -3.77
C ASN A 11 -16.71 -6.36 -4.22
N ASP A 12 -17.39 -6.75 -5.30
CA ASP A 12 -17.42 -8.13 -5.81
C ASP A 12 -16.10 -8.65 -6.37
N THR A 13 -15.14 -7.75 -6.64
CA THR A 13 -13.84 -8.07 -7.26
C THR A 13 -12.64 -7.63 -6.44
N GLU A 14 -12.85 -6.88 -5.35
CA GLU A 14 -11.79 -6.30 -4.54
C GLU A 14 -12.01 -6.59 -3.06
N TRP A 15 -11.34 -7.65 -2.57
CA TRP A 15 -11.32 -8.01 -1.16
C TRP A 15 -9.93 -7.74 -0.60
N GLU A 16 -9.78 -6.80 0.33
CA GLU A 16 -8.49 -6.53 0.97
C GLU A 16 -8.09 -7.70 1.87
N VAL A 17 -6.82 -8.09 1.81
CA VAL A 17 -6.28 -9.19 2.59
C VAL A 17 -5.82 -8.68 3.95
N GLY A 18 -6.51 -9.08 5.02
CA GLY A 18 -6.18 -8.70 6.40
C GLY A 18 -5.27 -9.68 7.14
N TYR A 19 -5.06 -10.89 6.59
CA TYR A 19 -4.24 -11.93 7.22
C TYR A 19 -3.52 -12.77 6.16
N ILE A 20 -2.25 -13.07 6.41
CA ILE A 20 -1.40 -13.91 5.55
C ILE A 20 -0.64 -14.90 6.43
N HIS A 21 -0.71 -16.18 6.10
CA HIS A 21 0.07 -17.24 6.74
C HIS A 21 0.88 -18.01 5.70
N ASN A 22 2.21 -17.91 5.77
CA ASN A 22 3.11 -18.43 4.72
C ASN A 22 3.30 -19.95 4.74
N MET A 23 2.93 -20.62 5.85
CA MET A 23 3.12 -22.06 6.02
C MET A 23 1.87 -22.73 6.64
N PRO A 24 0.69 -22.63 6.00
CA PRO A 24 -0.60 -22.99 6.62
C PRO A 24 -0.70 -24.47 7.05
N PHE A 25 0.06 -25.36 6.39
CA PHE A 25 0.04 -26.81 6.63
C PHE A 25 1.32 -27.35 7.28
N ASP A 26 2.21 -26.47 7.76
CA ASP A 26 3.42 -26.91 8.47
C ASP A 26 3.05 -27.65 9.77
N PRO A 27 3.68 -28.78 10.09
CA PRO A 27 3.32 -29.60 11.25
C PRO A 27 3.58 -28.92 12.60
N VAL A 28 4.41 -27.87 12.65
CA VAL A 28 4.79 -27.19 13.90
C VAL A 28 4.18 -25.79 13.98
N ASN A 29 4.27 -25.03 12.89
CA ASN A 29 3.88 -23.62 12.81
C ASN A 29 2.62 -23.40 11.98
N GLY A 30 2.00 -24.47 11.46
CA GLY A 30 0.79 -24.40 10.66
C GLY A 30 -0.46 -24.13 11.50
N LEU A 31 -1.59 -24.05 10.80
CA LEU A 31 -2.88 -23.71 11.41
C LEU A 31 -3.62 -24.93 11.98
N GLY A 32 -3.08 -26.15 11.79
CA GLY A 32 -3.72 -27.40 12.24
C GLY A 32 -5.07 -27.68 11.58
N LYS A 33 -5.32 -27.09 10.40
CA LYS A 33 -6.57 -27.18 9.64
C LYS A 33 -6.34 -27.82 8.27
N THR A 34 -7.37 -28.47 7.73
CA THR A 34 -7.34 -28.97 6.36
C THR A 34 -7.52 -27.83 5.35
N GLU A 35 -7.26 -28.13 4.08
CA GLU A 35 -7.51 -27.19 2.99
C GLU A 35 -9.00 -26.82 2.89
N GLU A 36 -9.93 -27.78 3.02
CA GLU A 36 -11.36 -27.46 3.03
C GLU A 36 -11.75 -26.51 4.16
N GLU A 37 -11.22 -26.71 5.38
CA GLU A 37 -11.51 -25.85 6.53
C GLU A 37 -10.97 -24.43 6.34
N LEU A 38 -9.78 -24.29 5.75
CA LEU A 38 -9.21 -22.98 5.45
C LEU A 38 -10.00 -22.27 4.35
N ASN A 39 -10.40 -22.98 3.30
CA ASN A 39 -11.19 -22.42 2.19
C ASN A 39 -12.60 -21.95 2.61
N GLN A 40 -13.11 -22.35 3.78
CA GLN A 40 -14.35 -21.79 4.35
C GLN A 40 -14.18 -20.37 4.89
N SER A 41 -12.96 -19.95 5.22
CA SER A 41 -12.67 -18.68 5.91
C SER A 41 -11.67 -17.79 5.17
N GLY A 42 -11.06 -18.28 4.10
CA GLY A 42 -10.05 -17.58 3.32
C GLY A 42 -9.80 -18.26 1.97
N ALA A 43 -8.61 -18.07 1.43
CA ALA A 43 -8.16 -18.73 0.20
C ALA A 43 -6.73 -19.23 0.36
N ILE A 44 -6.41 -20.36 -0.29
CA ILE A 44 -5.04 -20.84 -0.46
C ILE A 44 -4.52 -20.37 -1.82
N VAL A 45 -3.36 -19.73 -1.81
CA VAL A 45 -2.66 -19.24 -3.01
C VAL A 45 -1.24 -19.79 -3.07
N GLU A 46 -0.65 -19.83 -4.27
CA GLU A 46 0.73 -20.31 -4.42
C GLU A 46 1.78 -19.28 -4.01
N SER A 47 1.50 -18.00 -4.29
CA SER A 47 2.41 -16.90 -4.00
C SER A 47 1.64 -15.61 -3.75
N VAL A 48 2.30 -14.67 -3.06
CA VAL A 48 1.85 -13.29 -2.92
C VAL A 48 2.79 -12.43 -3.77
N PRO A 49 2.29 -11.53 -4.63
CA PRO A 49 3.15 -10.65 -5.40
C PRO A 49 4.03 -9.79 -4.48
N THR A 50 5.16 -9.29 -4.99
CA THR A 50 5.99 -8.33 -4.25
C THR A 50 5.46 -6.91 -4.46
N ALA A 51 5.24 -6.16 -3.38
CA ALA A 51 4.87 -4.75 -3.46
C ALA A 51 6.04 -3.90 -3.96
N MET A 52 5.76 -2.93 -4.83
CA MET A 52 6.74 -1.90 -5.19
C MET A 52 6.65 -0.75 -4.19
N VAL A 53 7.79 -0.22 -3.77
CA VAL A 53 7.79 1.01 -2.95
C VAL A 53 7.39 2.17 -3.85
N GLN A 54 6.33 2.88 -3.46
CA GLN A 54 5.87 4.10 -4.10
C GLN A 54 5.87 5.22 -3.06
N GLU A 55 6.58 6.31 -3.34
CA GLU A 55 6.69 7.43 -2.40
C GLU A 55 5.31 8.01 -2.08
N GLY A 56 5.04 8.22 -0.80
CA GLY A 56 3.76 8.74 -0.33
C GLY A 56 2.57 7.78 -0.49
N LYS A 57 2.81 6.48 -0.75
CA LYS A 57 1.74 5.48 -0.87
C LYS A 57 1.96 4.25 0.00
N ILE A 58 0.86 3.68 0.49
CA ILE A 58 0.82 2.36 1.14
C ILE A 58 0.29 1.34 0.13
N ALA A 59 0.96 0.20 0.06
CA ALA A 59 0.53 -0.94 -0.74
C ALA A 59 -0.46 -1.81 0.06
N VAL A 60 -1.70 -1.90 -0.41
CA VAL A 60 -2.76 -2.75 0.16
C VAL A 60 -2.94 -3.96 -0.75
N LEU A 61 -2.76 -5.17 -0.21
CA LEU A 61 -2.95 -6.41 -0.96
C LEU A 61 -4.44 -6.69 -1.13
N VAL A 62 -4.87 -6.89 -2.37
CA VAL A 62 -6.26 -7.15 -2.74
C VAL A 62 -6.35 -8.49 -3.47
N TYR A 63 -7.38 -9.26 -3.12
CA TYR A 63 -7.75 -10.52 -3.73
C TYR A 63 -9.03 -10.36 -4.55
N ASN A 64 -9.02 -10.86 -5.78
CA ASN A 64 -10.22 -10.96 -6.61
C ASN A 64 -10.82 -12.37 -6.48
N PRO A 65 -12.00 -12.54 -5.85
CA PRO A 65 -12.58 -13.86 -5.64
C PRO A 65 -13.06 -14.55 -6.94
N GLN A 66 -13.25 -13.80 -8.03
CA GLN A 66 -13.70 -14.34 -9.32
C GLN A 66 -12.54 -14.90 -10.14
N THR A 67 -11.40 -14.20 -10.18
CA THR A 67 -10.20 -14.64 -10.92
C THR A 67 -9.21 -15.40 -10.04
N LYS A 68 -9.35 -15.32 -8.72
CA LYS A 68 -8.42 -15.83 -7.70
C LYS A 68 -7.03 -15.19 -7.76
N GLU A 69 -6.93 -13.98 -8.30
CA GLU A 69 -5.68 -13.25 -8.46
C GLU A 69 -5.45 -12.25 -7.31
N LEU A 70 -4.17 -11.98 -7.05
CA LEU A 70 -3.70 -11.00 -6.08
C LEU A 70 -3.07 -9.80 -6.80
N SER A 71 -3.37 -8.60 -6.33
CA SER A 71 -2.76 -7.36 -6.80
C SER A 71 -2.61 -6.34 -5.65
N TYR A 72 -1.76 -5.33 -5.84
CA TYR A 72 -1.63 -4.24 -4.89
C TYR A 72 -2.37 -3.00 -5.36
N LYS A 73 -3.18 -2.43 -4.47
CA LYS A 73 -3.67 -1.05 -4.60
C LYS A 73 -2.74 -0.13 -3.82
N TYR A 74 -2.38 0.99 -4.44
CA TYR A 74 -1.52 1.99 -3.82
C TYR A 74 -2.36 3.18 -3.42
N ILE A 75 -2.63 3.29 -2.12
CA ILE A 75 -3.42 4.37 -1.54
C ILE A 75 -2.48 5.46 -1.03
N ASP A 76 -2.89 6.71 -1.18
CA ASP A 76 -2.11 7.84 -0.68
C ASP A 76 -2.02 7.79 0.84
N THR A 77 -0.82 8.00 1.37
CA THR A 77 -0.63 8.18 2.81
C THR A 77 -0.86 9.63 3.16
N GLU A 78 -1.42 9.88 4.33
CA GLU A 78 -1.31 11.21 4.91
C GLU A 78 0.17 11.57 5.03
N LYS A 79 0.53 12.79 4.61
CA LYS A 79 1.88 13.30 4.78
C LYS A 79 2.16 13.46 6.27
N THR A 80 3.36 13.10 6.68
CA THR A 80 3.85 13.41 8.03
C THR A 80 3.96 14.93 8.22
N LYS A 81 3.98 15.39 9.47
CA LYS A 81 4.18 16.81 9.78
C LYS A 81 5.49 17.33 9.21
N GLU A 82 6.52 16.49 9.25
CA GLU A 82 7.85 16.77 8.74
C GLU A 82 7.84 16.96 7.22
N GLN A 83 7.11 16.10 6.49
CA GLN A 83 6.94 16.24 5.03
C GLN A 83 6.16 17.52 4.67
N LEU A 84 5.10 17.84 5.42
CA LEU A 84 4.34 19.07 5.22
C LEU A 84 5.21 20.31 5.46
N GLN A 85 6.01 20.32 6.52
CA GLN A 85 6.94 21.41 6.82
C GLN A 85 8.03 21.56 5.74
N ALA A 86 8.56 20.45 5.23
CA ALA A 86 9.56 20.47 4.16
C ALA A 86 8.99 21.10 2.87
N GLU A 87 7.77 20.75 2.50
CA GLU A 87 7.08 21.36 1.35
C GLU A 87 6.79 22.84 1.55
N GLU A 88 6.42 23.25 2.76
CA GLU A 88 6.22 24.66 3.09
C GLU A 88 7.53 25.45 2.96
N ILE A 89 8.65 24.91 3.45
CA ILE A 89 9.97 25.53 3.32
C ILE A 89 10.40 25.63 1.85
N GLU A 90 10.21 24.58 1.05
CA GLU A 90 10.48 24.58 -0.39
C GLU A 90 9.66 25.65 -1.13
N SER A 91 8.36 25.73 -0.82
CA SER A 91 7.46 26.73 -1.39
C SER A 91 7.88 28.15 -1.02
N LEU A 92 8.21 28.39 0.25
CA LEU A 92 8.70 29.69 0.73
C LEU A 92 10.02 30.07 0.05
N LYS A 93 10.97 29.15 -0.08
CA LYS A 93 12.24 29.40 -0.80
C LYS A 93 12.00 29.77 -2.26
N THR A 94 11.10 29.06 -2.93
CA THR A 94 10.76 29.32 -4.34
C THR A 94 10.14 30.71 -4.49
N GLN A 95 9.22 31.08 -3.60
CA GLN A 95 8.60 32.41 -3.59
C GLN A 95 9.63 33.52 -3.30
N MET A 96 10.56 33.30 -2.36
CA MET A 96 11.63 34.25 -2.07
C MET A 96 12.56 34.46 -3.26
N LEU A 97 12.96 33.39 -3.96
CA LEU A 97 13.77 33.47 -5.17
C LEU A 97 13.06 34.25 -6.28
N ALA A 98 11.79 33.92 -6.55
CA ALA A 98 11.00 34.63 -7.55
C ALA A 98 10.83 36.12 -7.20
N MET A 99 10.66 36.45 -5.92
CA MET A 99 10.60 37.82 -5.45
C MET A 99 11.94 38.55 -5.60
N GLN A 100 13.05 37.89 -5.31
CA GLN A 100 14.39 38.45 -5.48
C GLN A 100 14.67 38.74 -6.96
N ASP A 101 14.32 37.82 -7.86
CA ASP A 101 14.45 38.02 -9.31
C ASP A 101 13.60 39.19 -9.80
N ALA A 102 12.36 39.31 -9.32
CA ALA A 102 11.49 40.43 -9.63
C ALA A 102 12.06 41.76 -9.13
N VAL A 103 12.67 41.78 -7.94
CA VAL A 103 13.33 42.97 -7.37
C VAL A 103 14.56 43.35 -8.20
N ASN A 104 15.41 42.38 -8.55
CA ASN A 104 16.59 42.64 -9.39
C ASN A 104 16.19 43.21 -10.76
N ALA A 105 15.17 42.61 -11.40
CA ALA A 105 14.64 43.09 -12.68
C ALA A 105 14.07 44.52 -12.57
N ALA A 106 13.39 44.85 -11.48
CA ALA A 106 12.84 46.20 -11.24
C ALA A 106 13.94 47.25 -10.97
N LEU A 107 15.06 46.84 -10.35
CA LEU A 107 16.20 47.71 -10.04
C LEU A 107 17.25 47.76 -11.16
N GLY A 108 17.14 46.93 -12.19
CA GLY A 108 18.10 46.84 -13.28
C GLY A 108 19.48 46.32 -12.84
N LEU A 109 19.52 45.48 -11.79
CA LEU A 109 20.72 44.82 -11.25
C LEU A 109 20.95 43.45 -11.88
#